data_AF-A0A433YBL9-F1
#
_entry.id   AF-A0A433YBL9-F1
#
_cell.length_a   1.000
_cell.length_b   1.000
_cell.length_c   1.000
_cell.angle_alpha   90.00
_cell.angle_beta   90.00
_cell.angle_gamma   90.00
#
_symmetry.space_group_name_H-M   'P 1'
#
loop_
_entity.id
_entity.type
_entity.pdbx_description
1 polymer ?
#
loop_
_entity_poly.entity_id
_entity_poly.type
_entity_poly.pdbx_seq_one_letter_code
_entity_poly.pdbx_strand_id
1 'polypeptide(L)' 'MSNNKIIRRPYRYLVDFENVYQFMIRNYSIDGATGEKAPFFEYAQTLIDFDREHTYLYSIWEEEDEIVACIYTTSIPTSN' A
#
# COMPACT_ATOMS: atom_id res chain seq x y z
N MET A 1 0.42 1.33 28.39
CA MET A 1 0.42 1.92 27.04
C MET A 1 1.46 1.16 26.26
N SER A 2 1.05 0.28 25.35
CA SER A 2 1.98 -0.37 24.43
C SER A 2 2.62 0.72 23.57
N ASN A 3 3.94 0.64 23.40
CA ASN A 3 4.68 1.57 22.57
C ASN A 3 4.49 1.11 21.12
N ASN A 4 3.34 1.45 20.52
CA ASN A 4 3.01 1.03 19.17
C ASN A 4 3.94 1.74 18.18
N LYS A 5 5.00 1.02 17.79
CA LYS A 5 6.02 1.53 16.89
C LYS A 5 5.59 1.27 15.45
N ILE A 6 5.31 2.33 14.72
CA ILE A 6 5.09 2.25 13.28
C ILE A 6 6.42 2.02 12.58
N ILE A 7 6.50 0.94 11.81
CA ILE A 7 7.63 0.63 10.92
C ILE A 7 7.23 1.02 9.50
N ARG A 8 8.16 1.66 8.77
CA ARG A 8 7.95 2.03 7.37
C ARG A 8 8.92 1.26 6.51
N ARG A 9 8.43 0.65 5.44
CA ARG A 9 9.26 -0.08 4.48
C ARG A 9 8.74 0.06 3.05
N PRO A 10 9.57 -0.17 2.02
CA PRO A 10 9.10 -0.27 0.65
C PRO A 10 8.14 -1.45 0.46
N TYR A 11 7.21 -1.27 -0.46
CA TYR A 11 6.37 -2.34 -1.01
C TYR A 11 7.23 -3.31 -1.83
N ARG A 12 7.04 -4.60 -1.58
CA ARG A 12 7.67 -5.69 -2.33
C ARG A 12 6.62 -6.30 -3.23
N TYR A 13 6.80 -6.08 -4.53
CA TYR A 13 5.91 -6.61 -5.56
C TYR A 13 5.72 -8.13 -5.40
N LEU A 14 4.48 -8.61 -5.57
CA LEU A 14 3.99 -9.97 -5.31
C LEU A 14 3.98 -10.42 -3.84
N VAL A 15 5.00 -10.10 -3.05
CA VAL A 15 5.08 -10.52 -1.63
C VAL A 15 4.00 -9.81 -0.79
N ASP A 16 3.85 -8.50 -1.00
CA ASP A 16 2.91 -7.70 -0.24
C ASP A 16 1.56 -7.52 -0.93
N PHE A 17 1.42 -8.00 -2.18
CA PHE A 17 0.23 -7.80 -3.01
C PHE A 17 -1.05 -8.23 -2.30
N GLU A 18 -1.10 -9.47 -1.82
CA GLU A 18 -2.27 -10.03 -1.16
C GLU A 18 -2.59 -9.27 0.13
N ASN A 19 -1.58 -8.94 0.94
CA ASN A 19 -1.79 -8.23 2.20
C ASN A 19 -2.34 -6.80 1.97
N VAL A 20 -1.87 -6.11 0.92
CA VAL A 20 -2.40 -4.81 0.51
C VAL A 20 -3.83 -4.94 -0.04
N TYR A 21 -4.10 -5.97 -0.84
CA TYR A 21 -5.43 -6.23 -1.37
C TYR A 21 -6.44 -6.46 -0.23
N GLN A 22 -6.08 -7.29 0.77
CA GLN A 22 -6.89 -7.51 1.97
C GLN A 22 -7.02 -6.26 2.84
N PHE A 23 -5.97 -5.44 2.94
CA PHE A 23 -6.06 -4.13 3.60
C PHE A 23 -7.10 -3.22 2.92
N MET A 24 -7.11 -3.18 1.59
CA MET A 24 -8.10 -2.41 0.83
C MET A 24 -9.52 -2.96 1.02
N ILE A 25 -9.73 -4.28 0.98
CA ILE A 25 -11.05 -4.87 1.24
C ILE A 25 -11.58 -4.48 2.63
N ARG A 26 -10.71 -4.49 3.65
CA ARG A 26 -11.11 -4.20 5.03
C ARG A 26 -11.42 -2.72 5.27
N ASN A 27 -10.68 -1.82 4.64
CA ASN A 27 -10.74 -0.40 4.96
C ASN A 27 -11.47 0.46 3.92
N TYR A 28 -11.54 0.00 2.66
CA TYR A 28 -12.10 0.81 1.59
C TYR A 28 -13.59 0.54 1.44
N SER A 29 -14.37 1.61 1.43
CA SER A 29 -15.81 1.55 1.36
C SER A 29 -16.30 1.13 -0.03
N ILE A 30 -17.41 0.40 -0.06
CA ILE A 30 -18.02 -0.10 -1.31
C ILE A 30 -18.55 1.05 -2.18
N ASP A 31 -18.90 2.18 -1.56
CA ASP A 31 -19.37 3.39 -2.24
C ASP A 31 -18.24 4.30 -2.74
N GLY A 32 -16.98 3.95 -2.49
CA GLY A 32 -15.81 4.70 -2.96
C GLY A 32 -15.48 5.95 -2.16
N ALA A 33 -16.19 6.22 -1.05
CA ALA A 33 -15.95 7.37 -0.18
C ALA A 33 -14.53 7.41 0.41
N THR A 34 -13.87 6.26 0.54
CA THR A 34 -12.50 6.14 1.07
C THR A 34 -11.47 5.83 -0.02
N GLY A 35 -11.82 5.96 -1.31
CA GLY A 35 -10.92 5.70 -2.45
C GLY A 35 -11.35 4.53 -3.33
N GLU A 36 -10.46 4.13 -4.24
CA GLU A 36 -10.72 3.08 -5.24
C GLU A 36 -10.73 1.67 -4.66
N LYS A 37 -11.56 0.80 -5.22
CA LYS A 37 -11.75 -0.57 -4.70
C LYS A 37 -10.52 -1.45 -4.93
N ALA A 38 -10.34 -2.47 -4.09
CA ALA A 38 -9.24 -3.44 -4.21
C ALA A 38 -9.05 -4.03 -5.64
N PRO A 39 -10.11 -4.35 -6.42
CA PRO A 39 -9.95 -4.82 -7.80
C PRO A 39 -9.26 -3.81 -8.74
N PHE A 40 -9.38 -2.51 -8.48
CA PHE A 40 -8.66 -1.51 -9.26
C PHE A 40 -7.15 -1.59 -9.04
N PHE A 41 -6.70 -1.84 -7.81
CA PHE A 41 -5.28 -2.03 -7.49
C PHE A 41 -4.69 -3.29 -8.15
N GLU A 42 -5.47 -4.36 -8.20
CA GLU A 42 -5.11 -5.57 -8.96
C GLU A 42 -5.00 -5.27 -10.45
N TYR A 43 -6.04 -4.67 -11.04
CA TYR A 43 -6.06 -4.28 -12.45
C TYR A 43 -4.84 -3.40 -12.81
N ALA A 44 -4.58 -2.35 -12.03
CA ALA A 44 -3.50 -1.41 -12.29
C ALA A 44 -2.11 -2.09 -12.37
N GLN A 45 -1.84 -3.10 -11.55
CA GLN A 45 -0.56 -3.82 -11.55
C GLN A 45 -0.39 -4.81 -12.71
N THR A 46 -1.49 -5.22 -13.35
CA THR A 46 -1.48 -6.10 -14.52
C THR A 46 -1.26 -5.35 -15.84
N LEU A 47 -1.39 -4.03 -15.84
CA LEU A 47 -1.18 -3.21 -17.03
C LEU A 47 0.26 -3.29 -17.53
N ILE A 48 0.42 -3.20 -18.85
CA ILE A 48 1.75 -3.15 -19.48
C ILE A 48 2.50 -1.87 -19.10
N ASP A 49 1.76 -0.77 -18.93
CA ASP A 49 2.28 0.54 -18.54
C ASP A 49 2.54 0.65 -17.02
N PHE A 50 2.28 -0.41 -16.25
CA PHE A 50 2.60 -0.43 -14.84
C PHE A 50 4.12 -0.50 -14.65
N ASP A 51 4.68 0.59 -14.15
CA ASP A 51 6.10 0.74 -13.92
C ASP A 51 6.54 -0.03 -12.66
N ARG A 52 7.04 -1.25 -12.89
CA ARG A 52 7.54 -2.14 -11.83
C ARG A 52 8.87 -1.67 -11.25
N GLU A 53 9.62 -0.85 -11.96
CA GLU A 53 10.91 -0.34 -11.47
C GLU A 53 10.71 0.69 -10.36
N HIS A 54 9.54 1.33 -10.31
CA HIS A 54 9.21 2.39 -9.33
C HIS A 54 8.38 1.91 -8.13
N THR A 55 8.18 0.60 -7.94
CA THR A 55 7.43 0.09 -6.79
C THR A 55 8.09 0.41 -5.45
N TYR A 56 9.39 0.75 -5.43
CA TYR A 56 10.08 1.19 -4.21
C TYR A 56 9.57 2.53 -3.68
N LEU A 57 8.87 3.33 -4.50
CA LEU A 57 8.21 4.56 -4.06
C LEU A 57 6.91 4.29 -3.30
N TYR A 58 6.46 3.04 -3.26
CA TYR A 58 5.26 2.66 -2.52
C TYR A 58 5.73 2.29 -1.11
N SER A 59 5.19 2.96 -0.11
CA SER A 59 5.54 2.76 1.29
C SER A 59 4.41 2.03 2.01
N ILE A 60 4.77 0.93 2.66
CA ILE A 60 3.91 0.19 3.60
C ILE A 60 4.27 0.63 5.01
N TRP A 61 3.25 0.97 5.78
CA TRP A 61 3.37 1.26 7.21
C TRP A 61 2.77 0.10 7.98
N GLU A 62 3.54 -0.44 8.92
CA GLU A 62 3.16 -1.59 9.72
C GLU A 62 3.17 -1.23 11.20
N GLU A 63 2.15 -1.70 11.92
CA GLU A 63 2.06 -1.66 13.37
C GLU A 63 1.73 -3.08 13.84
N GLU A 64 2.54 -3.65 14.73
CA GLU A 64 2.34 -5.02 15.25
C GLU A 64 2.16 -6.08 14.13
N ASP A 65 2.97 -6.00 13.08
CA ASP A 65 2.93 -6.86 11.87
C ASP A 65 1.65 -6.73 11.02
N GLU A 66 0.78 -5.76 11.31
CA GLU A 66 -0.38 -5.42 10.48
C GLU A 66 -0.13 -4.18 9.62
N ILE A 67 -0.55 -4.25 8.35
CA ILE A 67 -0.54 -3.09 7.46
C ILE A 67 -1.61 -2.10 7.93
N VAL A 68 -1.17 -0.90 8.30
CA VAL A 68 -2.04 0.21 8.74
C VAL A 68 -2.15 1.32 7.70
N ALA A 69 -1.18 1.44 6.78
CA ALA A 69 -1.27 2.36 5.66
C ALA A 69 -0.45 1.90 4.45
N CYS A 70 -0.92 2.28 3.25
CA CYS A 70 -0.22 2.17 1.98
C CYS A 70 -0.14 3.56 1.35
N ILE A 71 1.06 4.03 1.01
CA ILE A 71 1.29 5.37 0.48
C ILE A 71 2.06 5.26 -0.83
N TYR A 72 1.59 5.96 -1.87
CA TYR A 72 2.24 6.05 -3.16
C TYR A 72 2.80 7.47 -3.32
N THR A 73 4.11 7.61 -3.51
CA THR A 73 4.73 8.93 -3.75
C THR A 73 5.35 9.01 -5.14
N THR A 74 5.40 10.21 -5.70
CA THR A 74 6.07 10.47 -7.00
C THR A 74 7.57 10.74 -6.85
N SER A 75 8.04 10.89 -5.62
CA SER A 75 9.45 11.04 -5.24
C SER A 75 9.70 10.40 -3.89
N ILE A 76 10.96 10.06 -3.58
CA ILE A 76 11.33 9.56 -2.25
C ILE A 76 10.98 10.64 -1.23
N PRO A 77 10.18 10.35 -0.19
CA PRO A 77 9.85 11.33 0.84
C PRO A 77 11.16 11.79 1.51
N THR A 78 11.53 13.05 1.33
CA THR A 78 12.62 13.66 2.12
C THR A 78 12.21 13.65 3.58
N SER A 79 13.02 13.03 4.43
CA SER A 79 12.84 13.10 5.88
C SER A 79 12.95 14.56 6.31
N ASN A 80 11.84 15.13 6.78
CA ASN A 80 11.82 16.39 7.53
C ASN A 80 12.28 16.14 8.97
#